data_AF-A0A7W1XPX8-F1
#
_entry.id   AF-A0A7W1XPX8-F1
#
_cell.length_a   1.000
_cell.length_b   1.000
_cell.length_c   1.000
_cell.angle_alpha   90.00
_cell.angle_beta   90.00
_cell.angle_gamma   90.00
#
_symmetry.space_group_name_H-M   'P 1'
#
loop_
_entity.id
_entity.type
_entity.pdbx_description
1 polymer ?
#
loop_
_entity_poly.entity_id
_entity_poly.type
_entity_poly.pdbx_seq_one_letter_code
_entity_poly.pdbx_strand_id
1 'polypeptide(L)'
;MIYNVKPCSNELGEILKEIDESIRQLNELSELDRKSAQIMRISKKVEWMLERTQEGEWEGIHTQLQELIYYLELCCFSWTKMNGDHFHVYLEEVNQRYRMLLWVLYTFHKQRKKRTMQAYGKTGESK
;
A
#
# COMPACT_ATOMS: atom_id res chain seq x y z
N MET A 1 3.48 13.96 -26.27
CA MET A 1 3.87 12.66 -25.65
C MET A 1 2.77 12.27 -24.69
N ILE A 2 1.96 11.28 -25.07
CA ILE A 2 0.89 10.72 -24.25
C ILE A 2 1.60 9.77 -23.27
N TYR A 3 1.60 10.10 -21.98
CA TYR A 3 2.09 9.18 -20.96
C TYR A 3 1.17 7.97 -20.97
N ASN A 4 1.70 6.91 -21.57
CA ASN A 4 1.16 5.56 -21.62
C ASN A 4 1.25 4.99 -20.20
N VAL A 5 0.37 5.46 -19.31
CA VAL A 5 0.12 4.74 -18.07
C VAL A 5 -0.65 3.49 -18.50
N LYS A 6 0.11 2.43 -18.83
CA LYS A 6 -0.38 1.05 -18.88
C LYS A 6 -1.40 0.91 -17.75
N PRO A 7 -2.58 0.31 -17.97
CA PRO A 7 -3.55 0.11 -16.89
C PRO A 7 -2.77 -0.46 -15.72
N CYS A 8 -2.78 0.24 -14.57
CA CYS A 8 -2.11 -0.21 -13.35
C CYS A 8 -2.41 -1.71 -13.25
N SER A 9 -1.36 -2.52 -13.45
CA SER A 9 -1.50 -3.94 -13.70
C SER A 9 -2.25 -4.57 -12.54
N ASN A 10 -2.98 -5.66 -12.81
CA ASN A 10 -3.69 -6.45 -11.81
C ASN A 10 -2.88 -6.61 -10.50
N GLU A 11 -1.56 -6.71 -10.62
CA GLU A 11 -0.56 -6.77 -9.55
C GLU A 11 -0.56 -5.59 -8.56
N LEU A 12 -0.63 -4.33 -8.98
CA LEU A 12 -0.69 -3.21 -8.02
C LEU A 12 -1.98 -3.26 -7.20
N GLY A 13 -3.09 -3.63 -7.84
CA GLY A 13 -4.37 -3.82 -7.15
C GLY A 13 -4.30 -4.95 -6.13
N GLU A 14 -3.64 -6.06 -6.48
CA GLU A 14 -3.38 -7.19 -5.58
C GLU A 14 -2.50 -6.77 -4.39
N ILE A 15 -1.40 -6.06 -4.62
CA ILE A 15 -0.53 -5.54 -3.55
C ILE A 15 -1.32 -4.64 -2.60
N LEU A 16 -2.07 -3.66 -3.12
CA LEU A 16 -2.86 -2.75 -2.29
C LEU A 16 -3.92 -3.49 -1.46
N LYS A 17 -4.52 -4.55 -2.01
CA LYS A 17 -5.46 -5.40 -1.28
C LYS A 17 -4.77 -6.16 -0.15
N GLU A 18 -3.60 -6.73 -0.41
CA GLU A 18 -2.83 -7.45 0.62
C GLU A 18 -2.32 -6.52 1.72
N ILE A 19 -1.96 -5.28 1.39
CA ILE A 19 -1.63 -4.23 2.37
C ILE A 19 -2.83 -3.94 3.27
N ASP A 20 -4.01 -3.64 2.70
CA ASP A 20 -5.21 -3.32 3.47
C ASP A 20 -5.59 -4.46 4.43
N GLU A 21 -5.58 -5.70 3.94
CA GLU A 21 -5.88 -6.86 4.76
C GLU A 21 -4.86 -7.06 5.89
N SER A 22 -3.57 -6.90 5.58
CA SER A 22 -2.47 -7.04 6.55
C SER A 22 -2.57 -6.01 7.67
N ILE A 23 -2.82 -4.74 7.32
CA ILE A 23 -2.94 -3.65 8.30
C ILE A 23 -4.16 -3.86 9.20
N ARG A 24 -5.30 -4.25 8.62
CA ARG A 24 -6.49 -4.59 9.41
C ARG A 24 -6.17 -5.70 10.41
N GLN A 25 -5.54 -6.77 9.95
CA GLN A 25 -5.16 -7.90 10.81
C GLN A 25 -4.15 -7.49 11.89
N LEU A 26 -3.17 -6.62 11.59
CA LEU A 26 -2.20 -6.15 12.59
C LEU A 26 -2.87 -5.29 13.67
N ASN A 27 -3.82 -4.42 13.30
CA ASN A 27 -4.56 -3.62 14.27
C ASN A 27 -5.45 -4.48 15.18
N GLU A 28 -6.00 -5.58 14.67
CA GLU A 28 -6.77 -6.56 15.45
C GLU A 28 -5.92 -7.40 16.41
N LEU A 29 -4.60 -7.49 16.21
CA LEU A 29 -3.68 -8.21 17.10
C LEU A 29 -3.41 -7.47 18.43
N SER A 30 -3.81 -6.19 18.54
CA SER A 30 -3.33 -5.29 19.58
C SER A 30 -3.85 -5.56 21.00
N GLU A 31 -4.79 -6.48 21.21
CA GLU A 31 -5.50 -6.52 22.51
C GLU A 31 -5.44 -7.81 23.34
N LEU A 32 -5.36 -9.05 22.83
CA LEU A 32 -5.51 -10.19 23.77
C LEU A 32 -4.99 -11.58 23.38
N ASP A 33 -4.47 -11.80 22.18
CA ASP A 33 -3.99 -13.13 21.83
C ASP A 33 -2.68 -13.06 21.05
N ARG A 34 -1.69 -13.81 21.54
CA ARG A 34 -0.51 -14.23 20.78
C ARG A 34 -0.93 -15.18 19.66
N LYS A 35 -1.66 -14.69 18.64
CA LYS A 35 -2.00 -15.44 17.43
C LYS A 35 -0.78 -15.51 16.52
N SER A 36 0.21 -16.29 16.93
CA SER A 36 1.42 -16.57 16.15
C SER A 36 1.09 -17.01 14.71
N ALA A 37 0.00 -17.74 14.49
CA ALA A 37 -0.45 -18.11 13.15
C ALA A 37 -0.88 -16.90 12.28
N GLN A 38 -1.49 -15.89 12.88
CA GLN A 38 -1.93 -14.69 12.17
C GLN A 38 -0.74 -13.84 11.74
N ILE A 39 0.22 -13.60 12.64
CA ILE A 39 1.43 -12.85 12.27
C ILE A 39 2.26 -13.59 11.23
N MET A 40 2.33 -14.92 11.28
CA MET A 40 3.04 -15.72 10.28
C MET A 40 2.36 -15.63 8.91
N ARG A 41 1.02 -15.54 8.85
CA ARG A 41 0.30 -15.31 7.60
C ARG A 41 0.59 -13.92 7.04
N ILE A 42 0.62 -12.90 7.89
CA ILE A 42 0.95 -11.53 7.49
C ILE A 42 2.40 -11.47 6.98
N SER A 43 3.35 -12.10 7.68
CA SER A 43 4.76 -12.17 7.26
C SER A 43 4.91 -12.71 5.84
N LYS A 44 4.22 -13.82 5.50
CA LYS A 44 4.26 -14.39 4.14
C LYS A 44 3.70 -13.44 3.08
N LYS A 45 2.65 -12.68 3.41
CA LYS A 45 2.11 -11.66 2.51
C LYS A 45 3.11 -10.53 2.31
N VAL A 46 3.77 -10.10 3.38
CA VAL A 46 4.80 -9.05 3.33
C VAL A 46 6.00 -9.48 2.49
N GLU A 47 6.49 -10.71 2.65
CA GLU A 47 7.54 -11.29 1.82
C GLU A 47 7.15 -11.25 0.33
N TRP A 48 5.94 -11.73 0.00
CA TRP A 48 5.43 -11.66 -1.37
C TRP A 48 5.33 -10.22 -1.90
N MET A 49 4.87 -9.27 -1.08
CA MET A 49 4.79 -7.86 -1.47
C MET A 49 6.18 -7.25 -1.68
N LEU A 50 7.17 -7.59 -0.85
CA LEU A 50 8.56 -7.12 -0.99
C LEU A 50 9.17 -7.58 -2.31
N GLU A 51 9.05 -8.88 -2.64
CA GLU A 51 9.54 -9.43 -3.91
C GLU A 51 8.95 -8.67 -5.11
N ARG A 52 7.63 -8.46 -5.09
CA ARG A 52 6.91 -7.79 -6.18
C ARG A 52 7.24 -6.31 -6.28
N THR A 53 7.45 -5.64 -5.14
CA THR A 53 7.80 -4.22 -5.11
C THR A 53 9.25 -3.91 -5.38
N GLN A 54 10.14 -4.91 -5.39
CA GLN A 54 11.50 -4.77 -5.91
C GLN A 54 11.55 -4.83 -7.44
N GLU A 55 10.68 -5.62 -8.06
CA GLU A 55 10.64 -5.84 -9.51
C GLU A 55 9.75 -4.82 -10.26
N GLY A 56 8.77 -4.23 -9.58
CA GLY A 56 7.79 -3.33 -10.19
C GLY A 56 8.15 -1.85 -10.08
N GLU A 57 7.91 -1.07 -11.14
CA GLU A 57 7.95 0.40 -11.10
C GLU A 57 6.53 0.99 -11.16
N TRP A 58 6.13 1.74 -10.13
CA TRP A 58 4.83 2.44 -10.10
C TRP A 58 5.02 3.94 -9.92
N GLU A 59 4.95 4.64 -11.04
CA GLU A 59 5.17 6.09 -11.11
C GLU A 59 4.33 6.85 -10.05
N GLY A 60 5.02 7.62 -9.22
CA GLY A 60 4.40 8.53 -8.25
C GLY A 60 3.90 7.89 -6.95
N ILE A 61 3.94 6.56 -6.80
CA ILE A 61 3.52 5.87 -5.56
C ILE A 61 4.52 4.84 -5.04
N HIS A 62 5.51 4.45 -5.85
CA HIS A 62 6.42 3.34 -5.56
C HIS A 62 7.18 3.54 -4.22
N THR A 63 7.69 4.74 -3.94
CA THR A 63 8.41 5.02 -2.68
C THR A 63 7.50 4.84 -1.46
N GLN A 64 6.27 5.38 -1.51
CA GLN A 64 5.31 5.26 -0.41
C GLN A 64 4.89 3.81 -0.18
N LEU A 65 4.79 3.04 -1.27
CA LEU A 65 4.45 1.63 -1.23
C LEU A 65 5.57 0.81 -0.57
N GLN A 66 6.82 1.00 -1.02
CA GLN A 66 7.98 0.32 -0.44
C GLN A 66 8.15 0.66 1.04
N GLU A 67 8.10 1.94 1.41
CA GLU A 67 8.21 2.35 2.82
C GLU A 67 7.14 1.68 3.69
N LEU A 68 5.89 1.64 3.23
CA LEU A 68 4.81 0.99 3.98
C LEU A 68 5.07 -0.50 4.17
N ILE A 69 5.51 -1.19 3.12
CA ILE A 69 5.81 -2.63 3.18
C ILE A 69 7.00 -2.90 4.12
N TYR A 70 8.03 -2.06 4.12
CA TYR A 70 9.13 -2.16 5.08
C TYR A 70 8.65 -2.03 6.53
N TYR A 71 7.75 -1.10 6.83
CA TYR A 71 7.21 -0.99 8.19
C TYR A 71 6.30 -2.18 8.57
N LEU A 72 5.59 -2.77 7.61
CA LEU A 72 4.86 -4.03 7.83
C LEU A 72 5.83 -5.18 8.15
N GLU A 73 6.98 -5.24 7.49
CA GLU A 73 8.05 -6.20 7.80
C GLU A 73 8.59 -5.99 9.22
N LEU A 74 8.86 -4.74 9.61
CA LEU A 74 9.32 -4.41 10.96
C LEU A 74 8.30 -4.80 12.04
N CYS A 75 6.99 -4.62 11.80
CA CYS A 75 5.94 -5.15 12.68
C CYS A 75 6.03 -6.66 12.84
N CYS A 76 6.13 -7.40 11.74
CA CYS A 76 6.26 -8.86 11.74
C CYS A 76 7.53 -9.33 12.44
N PHE A 77 8.66 -8.68 12.16
CA PHE A 77 9.96 -8.97 12.76
C PHE A 77 9.95 -8.73 14.27
N SER A 78 9.48 -7.55 14.70
CA SER A 78 9.31 -7.21 16.12
C SER A 78 8.53 -8.28 16.87
N TRP A 79 7.39 -8.68 16.32
CA TRP A 79 6.55 -9.68 16.97
C TRP A 79 7.18 -11.08 17.01
N THR A 80 7.78 -11.52 15.91
CA THR A 80 8.27 -12.91 15.78
C THR A 80 9.68 -13.12 16.32
N LYS A 81 10.53 -12.10 16.31
CA LYS A 81 11.96 -12.19 16.68
C LYS A 81 12.31 -11.41 17.93
N MET A 82 11.52 -10.40 18.29
CA MET A 82 11.77 -9.54 19.45
C MET A 82 10.65 -9.63 20.49
N ASN A 83 9.86 -10.70 20.49
CA ASN A 83 8.75 -10.91 21.44
C ASN A 83 7.72 -9.76 21.49
N GLY A 84 7.61 -8.96 20.42
CA GLY A 84 6.73 -7.79 20.37
C GLY A 84 7.38 -6.47 20.76
N ASP A 85 8.69 -6.44 21.05
CA ASP A 85 9.40 -5.20 21.36
C ASP A 85 9.26 -4.19 20.22
N HIS A 86 8.76 -2.99 20.54
CA HIS A 86 8.47 -1.92 19.57
C HIS A 86 7.34 -2.22 18.56
N PHE A 87 6.57 -3.30 18.72
CA PHE A 87 5.48 -3.64 17.80
C PHE A 87 4.50 -2.49 17.61
N HIS A 88 4.05 -1.88 18.71
CA HIS A 88 3.10 -0.77 18.68
C HIS A 88 3.67 0.49 18.00
N VAL A 89 4.99 0.74 18.16
CA VAL A 89 5.67 1.86 17.49
C VAL A 89 5.67 1.63 15.98
N TYR A 90 6.04 0.43 15.53
CA TYR A 90 6.00 0.10 14.11
C TYR A 90 4.58 0.09 13.56
N LEU A 91 3.59 -0.36 14.33
CA LEU A 91 2.18 -0.35 13.93
C LEU A 91 1.65 1.08 13.75
N GLU A 92 2.06 2.02 14.61
CA GLU A 92 1.73 3.44 14.45
C GLU A 92 2.32 4.01 13.14
N GLU A 93 3.59 3.68 12.86
CA GLU A 93 4.28 4.10 11.64
C GLU A 93 3.64 3.48 10.36
N VAL A 94 3.18 2.22 10.44
CA VAL A 94 2.37 1.56 9.40
C VAL A 94 1.07 2.34 9.17
N ASN A 95 0.33 2.64 10.23
CA ASN A 95 -0.95 3.35 10.14
C ASN A 95 -0.79 4.78 9.60
N GLN A 96 0.31 5.46 9.93
CA GLN A 96 0.64 6.77 9.38
C GLN A 96 0.91 6.70 7.87
N ARG A 97 1.80 5.80 7.44
CA ARG A 97 2.15 5.63 6.02
C ARG A 97 0.98 5.16 5.19
N TYR A 98 0.13 4.29 5.74
CA TYR A 98 -1.07 3.84 5.05
C TYR A 98 -2.03 5.00 4.76
N ARG A 99 -2.26 5.89 5.73
CA ARG A 99 -3.06 7.11 5.52
C ARG A 99 -2.45 8.01 4.45
N MET A 100 -1.12 8.15 4.42
CA MET A 100 -0.43 8.91 3.37
C MET A 100 -0.61 8.27 1.99
N LEU A 101 -0.45 6.95 1.88
CA LEU A 101 -0.64 6.21 0.63
C LEU A 101 -2.08 6.38 0.10
N LEU A 102 -3.09 6.24 0.97
CA LEU A 102 -4.50 6.47 0.61
C LEU A 102 -4.73 7.91 0.10
N TRP A 103 -4.12 8.90 0.75
CA TRP A 103 -4.23 10.29 0.33
C TRP A 103 -3.58 10.55 -1.04
N VAL A 104 -2.41 9.95 -1.28
CA VAL A 104 -1.72 10.01 -2.58
C VAL A 104 -2.58 9.38 -3.66
N LEU A 105 -3.08 8.16 -3.44
CA LEU A 105 -3.97 7.45 -4.38
C LEU A 105 -5.25 8.25 -4.69
N TYR A 106 -5.89 8.80 -3.66
CA TYR A 106 -7.06 9.67 -3.82
C TYR A 106 -6.74 10.89 -4.69
N THR A 107 -5.62 11.57 -4.40
CA THR A 107 -5.20 12.75 -5.15
C THR A 107 -4.90 12.43 -6.61
N PHE A 108 -4.18 11.33 -6.88
CA PHE A 108 -3.94 10.84 -8.24
C PHE A 108 -5.24 10.57 -8.99
N HIS A 109 -6.19 9.87 -8.36
CA HIS A 109 -7.48 9.58 -8.97
C HIS A 109 -8.29 10.85 -9.27
N LYS A 110 -8.32 11.81 -8.34
CA LYS A 110 -8.99 13.11 -8.52
C LYS A 110 -8.39 13.91 -9.67
N GLN A 111 -7.06 13.94 -9.81
CA GLN A 111 -6.38 14.62 -10.91
C GLN A 111 -6.67 13.97 -12.26
N ARG A 112 -6.68 12.63 -12.34
CA ARG A 112 -7.04 11.91 -13.57
C ARG A 112 -8.48 12.23 -14.00
N LYS A 113 -9.44 12.18 -13.08
CA LYS A 113 -10.85 12.52 -13.38
C LYS A 113 -11.01 13.93 -13.95
N LYS A 114 -10.29 14.91 -13.38
CA LYS A 114 -10.29 16.30 -13.89
C LYS A 114 -9.69 16.41 -15.31
N ARG A 115 -8.56 15.73 -15.58
CA ARG A 115 -7.93 15.74 -16.91
C ARG A 115 -8.83 15.07 -17.96
N THR A 116 -9.50 13.98 -17.62
CA THR A 116 -10.47 13.32 -18.50
C THR A 116 -11.64 14.26 -18.83
N MET A 117 -12.22 14.93 -17.83
CA MET A 117 -13.32 15.89 -18.05
C MET A 117 -12.90 17.09 -18.93
N GLN A 118 -11.67 17.59 -18.78
CA GLN A 118 -11.15 18.67 -19.63
C GLN A 118 -10.86 18.22 -21.07
N ALA A 119 -10.53 16.95 -21.28
CA ALA A 119 -10.33 16.40 -22.63
C ALA A 119 -11.66 16.30 -23.40
N TYR A 120 -12.75 15.87 -22.75
CA TYR A 120 -14.09 15.80 -23.38
C TYR A 120 -14.72 17.19 -23.60
N GLY A 121 -14.37 18.20 -22.80
CA GLY A 121 -14.85 19.57 -22.99
C GLY A 121 -14.23 20.31 -24.18
N LYS A 122 -13.10 19.84 -24.73
CA LYS A 122 -12.41 20.47 -25.87
C LYS A 122 -12.78 19.90 -27.24
N THR A 123 -13.56 18.82 -27.30
CA THR A 123 -14.02 18.18 -28.56
C THR A 123 -15.36 18.70 -29.06
N GLY A 124 -15.98 19.67 -28.38
CA GLY A 124 -17.28 20.25 -28.73
C GLY A 124 -17.26 21.58 -29.48
N GLU A 125 -16.09 22.16 -29.74
CA GLU A 125 -15.96 23.43 -30.48
C GLU A 125 -15.12 23.22 -31.75
N SER A 126 -15.71 22.56 -32.74
CA SER A 126 -15.35 22.80 -34.14
C SER A 126 -16.59 23.37 -34.83
N LYS A 127 -16.50 24.66 -35.15
CA LYS A 127 -17.41 25.38 -36.06
C LYS A 127 -17.38 24.78 -37.46
#